data_AF-A0A820KK87-F1
#
_entry.id   AF-A0A820KK87-F1
#
_cell.length_a   1.000
_cell.length_b   1.000
_cell.length_c   1.000
_cell.angle_alpha   90.00
_cell.angle_beta   90.00
_cell.angle_gamma   90.00
#
_symmetry.space_group_name_H-M   'P 1'
#
loop_
_entity.id
_entity.type
_entity.pdbx_description
1 polymer ?
#
loop_
_entity_poly.entity_id
_entity_poly.type
_entity_poly.pdbx_seq_one_letter_code
_entity_poly.pdbx_strand_id
1 'polypeptide(L)' 'MGDTHPNIDKKLFTNESVIGLKNADKSFPINQEVAVLKWRYISTNSNEIPLTINCLPNETPN' A
#
# COMPACT_ATOMS: atom_id res chain seq x y z
N MET A 1 -9.65 4.50 -0.47
CA MET A 1 -9.24 4.00 0.85
C MET A 1 -8.93 2.52 0.69
N GLY A 2 -7.89 2.01 1.36
CA GLY A 2 -7.47 0.62 1.18
C GLY A 2 -8.52 -0.38 1.67
N ASP A 3 -8.62 -1.53 1.01
CA ASP A 3 -9.48 -2.62 1.44
C ASP A 3 -8.74 -3.49 2.47
N THR A 4 -9.39 -3.76 3.60
CA THR A 4 -8.91 -4.71 4.59
C THR A 4 -9.39 -6.11 4.27
N HIS A 5 -8.61 -7.12 4.69
CA HIS A 5 -9.01 -8.51 4.57
C HIS A 5 -10.34 -8.79 5.31
N PRO A 6 -11.22 -9.71 4.84
CA PRO A 6 -12.54 -9.95 5.45
C PRO A 6 -12.55 -10.34 6.93
N ASN A 7 -11.41 -10.77 7.47
CA ASN A 7 -11.25 -11.11 8.88
C ASN A 7 -10.67 -9.98 9.74
N ILE A 8 -10.31 -8.84 9.15
CA ILE A 8 -9.83 -7.67 9.88
C ILE A 8 -11.02 -6.84 10.37
N ASP A 9 -10.89 -6.30 11.59
CA ASP A 9 -11.83 -5.34 12.14
C ASP A 9 -11.70 -3.99 11.42
N LYS A 10 -12.70 -3.67 10.59
CA LYS A 10 -12.76 -2.43 9.82
C LYS A 10 -12.94 -1.20 10.71
N LYS A 11 -13.67 -1.30 11.82
CA LYS A 11 -13.95 -0.17 12.71
C LYS A 11 -12.70 0.21 13.48
N LEU A 12 -12.01 -0.79 14.02
CA LEU A 12 -10.72 -0.61 14.70
C LEU A 12 -9.69 0.03 13.77
N PHE A 13 -9.58 -0.46 12.53
CA PHE A 13 -8.69 0.16 11.54
C PHE A 13 -9.09 1.60 11.19
N THR A 14 -10.38 1.87 11.00
CA THR A 14 -10.85 3.21 10.59
C THR A 14 -10.69 4.25 11.70
N ASN A 15 -10.97 3.87 12.95
CA ASN A 15 -11.01 4.81 14.07
C ASN A 15 -9.64 4.98 14.73
N GLU A 16 -8.84 3.91 14.75
CA GLU A 16 -7.60 3.85 15.55
C GLU A 16 -6.37 3.52 14.69
N SER A 17 -6.52 3.27 13.38
CA SER A 17 -5.44 2.81 12.49
C SER A 17 -4.76 1.52 12.95
N VAL A 18 -5.50 0.67 13.69
CA VAL A 18 -5.01 -0.62 14.22
C VAL A 18 -5.52 -1.78 13.38
N ILE A 19 -4.61 -2.70 13.01
CA ILE A 19 -4.94 -3.96 12.31
C ILE A 19 -5.13 -5.07 13.35
N GLY A 20 -6.38 -5.45 13.57
CA GLY A 20 -6.75 -6.57 14.44
C GLY A 20 -7.78 -7.48 13.75
N LEU A 21 -7.89 -8.72 14.21
CA LEU A 21 -8.94 -9.63 13.74
C LEU A 21 -10.30 -9.22 14.34
N LYS A 22 -11.37 -9.34 13.55
CA LYS A 22 -12.75 -9.10 14.01
C LYS A 22 -13.18 -10.01 15.16
N ASN A 23 -12.53 -11.17 15.29
CA ASN A 23 -12.68 -12.07 16.42
C ASN A 23 -11.34 -12.07 17.17
N ALA A 24 -11.34 -11.46 18.35
CA ALA A 24 -10.15 -11.27 19.18
C ALA A 24 -9.60 -12.58 19.77
N ASP A 25 -10.42 -13.63 19.86
CA ASP A 25 -9.99 -14.95 20.35
C ASP A 25 -9.22 -15.75 19.28
N LYS A 26 -9.26 -15.30 18.02
CA LYS A 26 -8.51 -15.92 16.93
C LYS A 26 -7.16 -15.24 16.75
N SER A 27 -6.16 -16.03 16.39
CA SER A 27 -4.83 -15.55 16.00
C SER A 27 -4.67 -15.51 14.48
N PHE A 28 -3.71 -14.72 14.00
CA PHE A 28 -3.29 -14.79 12.60
C PHE A 28 -2.70 -16.17 12.29
N PRO A 29 -2.84 -16.66 11.04
CA PRO A 29 -2.19 -17.90 10.61
C PRO A 29 -0.68 -17.84 10.85
N ILE A 30 -0.12 -18.89 11.46
CA ILE A 30 1.32 -19.03 11.70
C ILE A 30 1.92 -19.77 10.48
N ASN A 31 3.10 -19.35 10.03
CA ASN A 31 3.81 -19.93 8.88
C ASN A 31 3.05 -19.83 7.54
N GLN A 32 2.13 -18.87 7.42
CA GLN A 32 1.39 -18.60 6.19
C GLN A 32 1.31 -17.10 5.95
N GLU A 33 1.67 -16.66 4.73
CA GLU A 33 1.50 -15.28 4.32
C GLU A 33 0.02 -14.91 4.18
N VAL A 34 -0.36 -13.75 4.72
CA VAL A 34 -1.73 -13.24 4.63
C VAL A 34 -1.71 -11.74 4.33
N ALA A 35 -2.39 -11.34 3.26
CA ALA A 35 -2.55 -9.93 2.90
C ALA A 35 -3.66 -9.30 3.76
N VAL A 36 -3.29 -8.56 4.81
CA VAL A 36 -4.24 -7.96 5.78
C VAL A 36 -4.80 -6.60 5.33
N LEU A 37 -4.04 -5.84 4.55
CA LEU A 37 -4.41 -4.54 4.01
C LEU A 37 -3.91 -4.42 2.57
N LYS A 38 -4.75 -3.92 1.68
CA LYS A 38 -4.37 -3.55 0.31
C LYS A 38 -4.68 -2.09 0.10
N TRP A 39 -3.72 -1.32 -0.41
CA TRP A 39 -3.96 0.06 -0.82
C TRP A 39 -3.56 0.27 -2.27
N ARG A 40 -4.15 1.29 -2.87
CA ARG A 40 -3.78 1.79 -4.18
C ARG A 40 -3.78 3.31 -4.12
N TYR A 41 -2.71 3.89 -4.64
CA TYR A 41 -2.57 5.32 -4.86
C TYR A 41 -2.29 5.55 -6.34
N ILE A 42 -2.97 6.52 -6.93
CA ILE A 42 -2.81 6.90 -8.33
C ILE A 42 -2.77 8.42 -8.36
N SER A 43 -1.74 8.96 -8.99
CA SER A 43 -1.59 10.40 -9.18
C SER A 43 -0.87 10.69 -10.49
N THR A 44 -1.11 11.89 -11.01
CA THR A 44 -0.43 12.46 -12.17
C THR A 44 0.49 13.63 -11.78
N ASN A 45 0.61 13.93 -10.49
CA ASN A 45 1.47 14.98 -9.97
C ASN A 45 2.94 14.56 -10.05
N SER A 46 3.74 15.30 -10.81
CA SER A 46 5.17 15.01 -11.00
C SER A 46 5.99 15.11 -9.71
N ASN A 47 5.52 15.86 -8.72
CA ASN A 47 6.21 16.00 -7.43
C ASN A 47 6.15 14.73 -6.56
N GLU A 48 5.26 13.80 -6.88
CA GLU A 48 5.07 12.53 -6.14
C GLU A 48 5.81 11.37 -6.81
N ILE A 49 6.47 11.61 -7.94
CA ILE A 49 7.31 10.62 -8.61
C ILE A 49 8.62 10.48 -7.82
N PRO A 50 9.01 9.28 -7.38
CA PRO A 50 10.20 9.09 -6.54
C PRO A 50 11.53 9.29 -7.28
N LEU A 51 11.50 9.27 -8.62
CA LEU A 51 12.68 9.44 -9.46
C LEU A 51 12.32 10.18 -10.74
N THR A 52 12.95 11.33 -10.95
CA THR A 52 12.88 12.04 -12.23
C THR A 52 14.06 11.64 -13.10
N ILE A 53 13.78 11.12 -14.28
CA ILE A 53 14.79 10.81 -15.29
C ILE A 53 14.77 11.91 -16.34
N ASN A 54 15.91 12.54 -16.58
CA ASN A 54 16.10 13.50 -17.64
C ASN A 54 17.11 12.96 -18.65
N CYS A 55 16.80 13.05 -19.94
CA CYS A 55 17.69 12.65 -21.03
C CYS A 55 17.84 13.82 -21.99
N LEU A 56 19.05 14.36 -22.08
CA LEU A 56 19.39 15.47 -22.97
C LEU A 56 20.41 14.97 -24.00
N PRO A 57 19.94 14.43 -25.15
CA PRO A 57 20.84 14.00 -26.21
C PRO A 57 21.48 15.22 -26.89
N ASN A 58 22.77 15.09 -27.24
CA ASN A 58 23.46 16.04 -28.11
C ASN A 58 23.94 15.32 -29.37
N GLU A 59 23.85 15.99 -30.51
CA GLU A 59 24.43 15.48 -31.76
C GLU A 59 25.95 15.55 -31.70
N THR A 60 26.63 14.42 -31.94
CA THR A 60 28.06 14.40 -32.25
C THR A 60 28.23 14.64 -33.75
N PRO A 61 28.99 15.66 -34.18
CA PRO A 61 29.28 15.88 -35.59
C PRO A 61 29.93 14.64 -36.22
N ASN A 62 29.45 14.24 -37.40
CA ASN A 62 30.01 13.15 -38.21
C ASN A 62 31.38 13.52 -38.80
#